data_AF-A0A523II83-F1
#
_entry.id   AF-A0A523II83-F1
#
_cell.length_a   1.000
_cell.length_b   1.000
_cell.length_c   1.000
_cell.angle_alpha   90.00
_cell.angle_beta   90.00
_cell.angle_gamma   90.00
#
_symmetry.space_group_name_H-M   'P 1'
#
loop_
_entity.id
_entity.type
_entity.pdbx_description
1 polymer ?
#
loop_
_entity_poly.entity_id
_entity_poly.type
_entity_poly.pdbx_seq_one_letter_code
_entity_poly.pdbx_strand_id
1 'polypeptide(L)' 'MKKLYIIIFFITFLTSYINPLNAEDYYQWTDEDGVIHVTDNPNNVPSRYKNSTKIVK' A
#
# COMPACT_ATOMS: atom_id res chain seq x y z
N MET A 1 14.88 -11.00 37.02
CA MET A 1 15.42 -10.20 35.89
C MET A 1 15.40 -10.95 34.56
N LYS A 2 16.05 -12.13 34.42
CA LYS A 2 16.09 -12.89 33.14
C LYS A 2 14.71 -13.20 32.51
N LYS A 3 13.72 -13.56 33.34
CA LYS A 3 12.33 -13.83 32.90
C LYS A 3 11.63 -12.59 32.32
N LEU A 4 11.98 -11.39 32.79
CA LEU A 4 11.41 -10.13 32.31
C LEU A 4 11.87 -9.83 30.88
N TYR A 5 13.15 -10.07 30.58
CA TYR A 5 13.71 -9.90 29.22
C TYR A 5 13.07 -10.86 28.21
N ILE A 6 12.78 -12.10 28.62
CA ILE A 6 12.10 -13.08 27.76
C ILE A 6 10.68 -12.60 27.43
N ILE A 7 9.96 -12.07 28.41
CA ILE A 7 8.60 -11.55 28.20
C ILE A 7 8.62 -10.31 27.28
N ILE A 8 9.56 -9.38 27.49
CA ILE A 8 9.72 -8.20 26.62
C ILE A 8 10.08 -8.60 25.19
N PHE A 9 10.95 -9.60 25.02
CA PHE A 9 11.28 -10.15 23.71
C PHE A 9 10.04 -10.73 23.00
N PHE A 10 9.22 -11.50 23.70
CA PHE A 10 7.99 -12.05 23.11
C PHE A 10 6.96 -10.97 22.76
N ILE A 11 6.81 -9.93 23.60
CA ILE A 11 5.87 -8.82 23.34
C ILE A 11 6.31 -8.00 22.11
N THR A 12 7.60 -7.68 22.02
CA THR A 12 8.15 -6.94 20.87
C THR A 12 8.09 -7.75 19.58
N PHE A 13 8.38 -9.05 19.64
CA PHE A 13 8.24 -9.96 18.50
C PHE A 13 6.78 -10.15 18.05
N LEU A 14 5.82 -10.18 18.98
CA LEU A 14 4.41 -10.35 18.62
C LEU A 14 3.81 -9.08 18.00
N THR A 15 4.29 -7.90 18.42
CA THR A 15 3.79 -6.61 17.92
C THR A 15 4.35 -6.21 16.56
N SER A 16 5.50 -6.76 16.13
CA SER A 16 6.06 -6.47 14.79
C SER A 16 5.19 -6.99 13.63
N TYR A 17 4.28 -7.94 13.87
CA TYR A 17 3.38 -8.48 12.85
C TYR A 17 2.10 -7.66 12.64
N ILE A 18 1.84 -6.64 13.49
CA ILE A 18 0.58 -5.88 13.50
C ILE A 18 0.68 -4.60 12.65
N ASN A 19 1.75 -4.41 11.88
CA ASN A 19 1.78 -3.35 10.88
C ASN A 19 1.46 -3.96 9.51
N PRO A 20 0.18 -4.08 9.12
CA PRO A 20 -0.12 -4.01 7.70
C PRO A 20 0.35 -2.62 7.29
N LEU A 21 1.53 -2.55 6.66
CA LEU A 21 1.83 -1.46 5.75
C LEU A 21 0.61 -1.44 4.82
N ASN A 22 -0.31 -0.51 5.04
CA ASN A 22 -1.44 -0.31 4.17
C ASN A 22 -0.82 -0.01 2.82
N ALA A 23 -0.75 -1.02 1.95
CA ALA A 23 -0.40 -0.83 0.56
C ALA A 23 -1.55 0.00 0.02
N GLU A 24 -1.36 1.32 0.06
CA GLU A 24 -2.28 2.27 -0.51
C GLU A 24 -2.44 1.86 -1.97
N ASP A 25 -3.67 1.54 -2.37
CA ASP A 25 -3.94 1.09 -3.73
C ASP A 25 -3.66 2.28 -4.65
N TYR A 26 -2.61 2.18 -5.48
CA TYR A 26 -2.31 3.18 -6.49
C TYR A 26 -3.02 2.81 -7.79
N TYR A 27 -3.48 3.82 -8.51
CA TYR A 27 -4.17 3.72 -9.78
C TYR A 27 -3.26 4.20 -10.89
N GLN A 28 -2.95 3.31 -11.83
CA GLN A 28 -2.07 3.58 -12.96
C GLN A 28 -2.82 3.45 -14.29
N TRP A 29 -2.64 4.42 -15.19
CA TRP A 29 -3.09 4.31 -16.59
C TRP A 29 -2.05 4.91 -17.54
N THR A 30 -2.21 4.61 -18.82
CA THR A 30 -1.42 5.19 -19.91
C THR A 30 -2.32 6.07 -20.76
N ASP A 31 -1.91 7.30 -21.02
CA ASP A 31 -2.68 8.22 -21.86
C ASP A 31 -2.46 7.99 -23.37
N GLU A 32 -3.06 8.86 -24.17
CA GLU A 32 -3.01 8.80 -25.64
C GLU A 32 -1.60 9.06 -26.21
N ASP A 33 -0.77 9.78 -25.46
CA ASP A 33 0.62 10.09 -25.82
C ASP A 33 1.60 9.02 -25.31
N GLY A 34 1.09 7.98 -24.65
CA GLY A 34 1.90 6.89 -24.08
C GLY A 34 2.52 7.21 -22.72
N VAL A 35 2.12 8.31 -22.07
CA VAL A 35 2.63 8.71 -20.76
C VAL A 35 1.92 7.91 -19.67
N ILE A 36 2.72 7.41 -18.71
CA ILE A 36 2.21 6.66 -17.56
C ILE A 36 1.89 7.65 -16.43
N HIS A 37 0.66 7.60 -15.93
CA HIS A 37 0.18 8.38 -14.79
C HIS A 37 -0.10 7.45 -13.61
N VAL A 38 0.15 7.93 -12.40
CA VAL A 38 -0.08 7.20 -11.15
C VAL A 38 -0.71 8.13 -10.12
N THR A 39 -1.75 7.69 -9.41
CA THR A 39 -2.38 8.43 -8.31
C THR A 39 -2.87 7.47 -7.23
N ASP A 40 -2.82 7.89 -5.98
CA ASP A 40 -3.44 7.23 -4.81
C ASP A 40 -4.97 7.46 -4.71
N ASN A 41 -5.52 8.42 -5.47
CA ASN A 41 -6.93 8.77 -5.43
C ASN A 41 -7.67 8.34 -6.71
N PRO A 42 -8.62 7.39 -6.64
CA PRO A 42 -9.34 6.89 -7.83
C PRO A 42 -10.19 7.98 -8.53
N ASN A 43 -10.52 9.07 -7.84
CA ASN A 43 -11.29 10.17 -8.44
C ASN A 43 -10.44 11.05 -9.37
N ASN A 44 -9.11 11.01 -9.24
CA ASN A 44 -8.20 11.73 -10.12
C ASN A 44 -8.02 11.01 -11.46
N VAL A 45 -8.43 9.73 -11.56
CA VAL A 45 -8.44 8.98 -12.82
C VAL A 45 -9.50 9.56 -13.75
N PRO A 46 -9.13 10.09 -14.93
CA PRO A 46 -10.10 10.60 -15.90
C PRO A 46 -11.10 9.51 -16.30
N SER A 47 -12.37 9.90 -16.48
CA SER A 47 -13.47 8.96 -16.77
C SER A 47 -13.18 7.99 -17.93
N ARG A 48 -12.49 8.47 -18.97
CA ARG A 48 -12.09 7.67 -20.14
C ARG A 48 -11.10 6.53 -19.82
N TYR A 49 -10.34 6.64 -18.73
CA TYR A 49 -9.35 5.64 -18.31
C TYR A 49 -9.81 4.78 -17.14
N LYS A 50 -10.98 5.04 -16.53
CA LYS A 50 -11.47 4.27 -15.38
C LYS A 50 -11.59 2.77 -15.66
N ASN A 51 -11.95 2.39 -16.88
CA ASN A 51 -12.09 0.98 -17.28
C ASN A 51 -10.76 0.31 -17.65
N SER A 52 -9.71 1.08 -17.96
CA SER A 52 -8.39 0.57 -18.37
C SER A 52 -7.31 0.79 -17.32
N THR A 53 -7.65 1.43 -16.21
CA THR A 53 -6.76 1.66 -15.07
C THR A 53 -6.41 0.35 -14.38
N LYS A 54 -5.15 0.24 -13.96
CA LYS A 54 -4.63 -0.88 -13.18
C LYS A 54 -4.42 -0.44 -11.74
N ILE A 55 -4.82 -1.29 -10.80
CA ILE A 55 -4.47 -1.11 -9.39
C ILE A 55 -3.08 -1.71 -9.19
N VAL A 56 -2.16 -0.90 -8.68
CA VAL A 56 -0.79 -1.28 -8.36
C VAL A 56 -0.57 -1.10 -6.85
N LYS A 57 0.11 -2.06 -6.22
CA LYS A 57 0.38 -2.13 -4.78
C LYS A 57 1.86 -2.00 -4.49
#